data_AF-A0A1I7SYY1-F1
#
_entry.id   AF-A0A1I7SYY1-F1
#
_cell.length_a   1.000
_cell.length_b   1.000
_cell.length_c   1.000
_cell.angle_alpha   90.00
_cell.angle_beta   90.00
_cell.angle_gamma   90.00
#
_symmetry.space_group_name_H-M   'P 1'
#
loop_
_entity.id
_entity.type
_entity.pdbx_description
1 polymer ?
#
loop_
_entity_poly.entity_id
_entity_poly.type
_entity_poly.pdbx_seq_one_letter_code
_entity_poly.pdbx_strand_id
1 'polypeptide(L)'
;MEIVKKRTDLDALLSKSTGASRKKLEHFLSSIGCDVSTWYQTLGGHQVRIILRESHIDSIFDILRDTPQNTRVKKAMKGFAKLMSFSNNRSYMDSEIDDIEIFLKEFLNDMKLAFPKEAITPMLHLLGFHLIDYM
;
A
#
# COMPACT_ATOMS: atom_id res chain seq x y z
N MET A 1 -13.50 25.51 -13.58
CA MET A 1 -14.41 24.63 -14.36
C MET A 1 -13.89 23.20 -14.49
N GLU A 2 -12.60 22.97 -14.71
CA GLU A 2 -12.03 21.62 -14.88
C GLU A 2 -12.17 20.70 -13.65
N ILE A 3 -12.01 21.26 -12.45
CA ILE A 3 -12.16 20.54 -11.17
C ILE A 3 -13.60 20.02 -10.99
N VAL A 4 -14.59 20.83 -11.36
CA VAL A 4 -16.02 20.46 -11.27
C VAL A 4 -16.34 19.34 -12.26
N LYS A 5 -15.76 19.37 -13.45
CA LYS A 5 -15.96 18.31 -14.46
C LYS A 5 -15.35 16.98 -14.05
N LYS A 6 -14.11 17.00 -13.53
CA LYS A 6 -13.46 15.82 -12.92
C LYS A 6 -14.26 15.27 -11.74
N ARG A 7 -14.89 16.15 -10.93
CA ARG A 7 -15.77 15.78 -9.81
C ARG A 7 -16.98 15.00 -10.30
N THR A 8 -17.68 15.50 -11.31
CA THR A 8 -18.86 14.84 -11.87
C THR A 8 -18.51 13.51 -12.53
N ASP A 9 -17.36 13.43 -13.22
CA ASP A 9 -16.92 12.21 -13.89
C ASP A 9 -16.50 11.11 -12.89
N LEU A 10 -15.85 11.48 -11.78
CA LEU A 10 -15.52 10.57 -10.68
C LEU A 10 -16.75 10.21 -9.85
N ASP A 11 -17.64 11.15 -9.51
CA ASP A 11 -18.92 10.85 -8.86
C ASP A 11 -19.77 9.91 -9.74
N ALA A 12 -19.70 10.04 -11.07
CA ALA A 12 -20.32 9.11 -12.00
C ALA A 12 -19.64 7.73 -12.02
N LEU A 13 -18.31 7.66 -11.90
CA LEU A 13 -17.57 6.39 -11.79
C LEU A 13 -17.84 5.71 -10.44
N LEU A 14 -17.92 6.52 -9.38
CA LEU A 14 -18.10 6.13 -8.01
C LEU A 14 -19.53 5.67 -7.75
N SER A 15 -20.54 6.40 -8.25
CA SER A 15 -21.94 5.99 -8.22
C SER A 15 -22.22 4.77 -9.09
N LYS A 16 -21.45 4.56 -10.17
CA LYS A 16 -21.56 3.35 -11.01
C LYS A 16 -20.89 2.11 -10.43
N SER A 17 -19.94 2.22 -9.51
CA SER A 17 -19.42 1.02 -8.81
C SER A 17 -20.26 0.72 -7.57
N THR A 18 -21.31 -0.06 -7.77
CA THR A 18 -22.35 -0.41 -6.78
C THR A 18 -22.01 -1.59 -5.87
N GLY A 19 -20.78 -2.12 -5.93
CA GLY A 19 -20.39 -3.35 -5.23
C GLY A 19 -20.36 -3.21 -3.70
N ALA A 20 -20.95 -4.18 -3.00
CA ALA A 20 -20.98 -4.23 -1.53
C ALA A 20 -19.59 -4.16 -0.89
N SER A 21 -18.57 -4.78 -1.49
CA SER A 21 -17.17 -4.71 -1.02
C SER A 21 -16.61 -3.31 -1.06
N ARG A 22 -16.99 -2.48 -2.03
CA ARG A 22 -16.50 -1.10 -2.11
C ARG A 22 -17.04 -0.24 -0.98
N LYS A 23 -18.35 -0.33 -0.71
CA LYS A 23 -18.97 0.40 0.43
C LYS A 23 -18.35 -0.01 1.76
N LYS A 24 -18.07 -1.32 1.93
CA LYS A 24 -17.36 -1.82 3.12
C LYS A 24 -15.94 -1.27 3.22
N LEU A 25 -15.20 -1.22 2.11
CA LEU A 25 -13.84 -0.68 2.07
C LEU A 25 -13.83 0.82 2.38
N GLU A 26 -14.71 1.61 1.76
CA GLU A 26 -14.84 3.04 2.03
C GLU A 26 -15.19 3.30 3.50
N HIS A 27 -16.15 2.55 4.05
CA HIS A 27 -16.53 2.66 5.45
C HIS A 27 -15.36 2.32 6.39
N PHE A 28 -14.62 1.25 6.10
CA PHE A 28 -13.45 0.86 6.88
C PHE A 28 -12.33 1.91 6.80
N LEU A 29 -12.03 2.41 5.60
CA LEU A 29 -11.00 3.45 5.43
C LEU A 29 -11.40 4.74 6.15
N SER A 30 -12.67 5.12 6.11
CA SER A 30 -13.19 6.27 6.85
C SER A 30 -13.09 6.07 8.37
N SER A 31 -13.38 4.87 8.89
CA SER A 31 -13.31 4.58 10.33
C SER A 31 -11.89 4.63 10.91
N ILE A 32 -10.86 4.40 10.08
CA ILE A 32 -9.45 4.52 10.47
C ILE A 32 -8.84 5.91 10.15
N GLY A 33 -9.64 6.88 9.70
CA GLY A 33 -9.18 8.23 9.37
C GLY A 33 -8.46 8.34 8.02
N CYS A 34 -8.59 7.32 7.17
CA CYS A 34 -8.05 7.27 5.81
C CYS A 34 -9.16 7.46 4.76
N ASP A 35 -10.15 8.28 5.07
CA ASP A 35 -11.32 8.46 4.21
C ASP A 35 -10.92 8.98 2.83
N VAL A 36 -11.27 8.18 1.83
CA VAL A 36 -11.10 8.51 0.42
C VAL A 36 -12.10 9.56 -0.04
N SER A 37 -13.19 9.85 0.72
CA SER A 37 -14.17 10.93 0.47
C SER A 37 -13.53 12.31 0.26
N THR A 38 -12.30 12.47 0.74
CA THR A 38 -11.33 13.51 0.44
C THR A 38 -10.67 13.38 -0.95
N TRP A 39 -11.42 12.88 -1.97
CA TRP A 39 -11.03 12.26 -3.27
C TRP A 39 -10.05 13.02 -4.21
N TYR A 40 -9.35 14.07 -3.76
CA TYR A 40 -8.32 14.79 -4.50
C TYR A 40 -6.93 14.79 -3.83
N GLN A 41 -6.79 14.21 -2.64
CA GLN A 41 -5.49 14.15 -1.97
C GLN A 41 -4.86 12.77 -2.15
N THR A 42 -3.63 12.78 -2.66
CA THR A 42 -2.68 11.67 -2.50
C THR A 42 -2.62 11.31 -1.02
N LEU A 43 -2.65 10.02 -0.68
CA LEU A 43 -2.54 9.58 0.72
C LEU A 43 -1.29 10.21 1.36
N GLY A 44 -1.50 10.96 2.45
CA GLY A 44 -0.39 11.54 3.19
C GLY A 44 0.43 10.45 3.90
N GLY A 45 1.67 10.75 4.26
CA GLY A 45 2.55 9.77 4.93
C GLY A 45 1.95 9.17 6.21
N HIS A 46 1.17 9.96 6.96
CA HIS A 46 0.44 9.47 8.14
C HIS A 46 -0.63 8.43 7.78
N GLN A 47 -1.43 8.70 6.75
CA GLN A 47 -2.47 7.79 6.28
C GLN A 47 -1.87 6.50 5.73
N VAL A 48 -0.76 6.60 4.97
CA VAL A 48 -0.01 5.42 4.51
C VAL A 48 0.47 4.57 5.69
N ARG A 49 1.04 5.19 6.73
CA ARG A 49 1.45 4.46 7.96
C ARG A 49 0.28 3.80 8.67
N ILE A 50 -0.91 4.41 8.67
CA ILE A 50 -2.12 3.80 9.23
C ILE A 50 -2.55 2.60 8.39
N ILE A 51 -2.63 2.72 7.07
CA ILE A 51 -3.05 1.64 6.17
C ILE A 51 -2.10 0.44 6.27
N LEU A 52 -0.80 0.70 6.41
CA LEU A 52 0.22 -0.34 6.52
C LEU A 52 0.28 -1.03 7.88
N ARG A 53 -0.57 -0.71 8.86
CA ARG A 53 -0.65 -1.52 10.07
C ARG A 53 -1.17 -2.90 9.72
N GLU A 54 -0.54 -3.93 10.27
CA GLU A 54 -0.86 -5.31 9.92
C GLU A 54 -2.34 -5.66 10.11
N SER A 55 -2.94 -5.23 11.22
CA SER A 55 -4.38 -5.41 11.49
C SER A 55 -5.28 -4.73 10.46
N HIS A 56 -4.85 -3.60 9.90
CA HIS A 56 -5.61 -2.89 8.89
C HIS A 56 -5.45 -3.52 7.51
N ILE A 57 -4.26 -4.03 7.19
CA ILE A 57 -4.05 -4.86 6.00
C ILE A 57 -4.98 -6.07 6.07
N ASP A 58 -4.99 -6.79 7.20
CA ASP A 58 -5.88 -7.95 7.37
C ASP A 58 -7.35 -7.56 7.13
N SER A 59 -7.83 -6.50 7.79
CA SER A 59 -9.20 -5.99 7.64
C SER A 59 -9.56 -5.59 6.20
N ILE A 60 -8.63 -4.96 5.46
CA ILE A 60 -8.83 -4.61 4.05
C ILE A 60 -9.03 -5.87 3.22
N PHE A 61 -8.17 -6.88 3.42
CA PHE A 61 -8.24 -8.11 2.64
C PHE A 61 -9.43 -9.00 3.01
N ASP A 62 -9.95 -8.91 4.23
CA ASP A 62 -11.19 -9.59 4.65
C ASP A 62 -12.44 -9.02 3.94
N ILE A 63 -12.39 -7.76 3.49
CA ILE A 63 -13.45 -7.13 2.70
C ILE A 63 -13.38 -7.53 1.22
N LEU A 64 -12.16 -7.80 0.73
CA LEU A 64 -11.91 -8.24 -0.63
C LEU A 64 -12.27 -9.72 -0.80
N ARG A 65 -12.42 -10.17 -2.05
CA ARG A 65 -12.68 -11.59 -2.32
C ARG A 65 -11.43 -12.39 -2.01
N ASP A 66 -11.58 -13.52 -1.33
CA ASP A 66 -10.49 -14.45 -1.15
C ASP A 66 -10.13 -15.08 -2.51
N THR A 67 -8.93 -14.74 -3.00
CA THR A 67 -8.40 -15.24 -4.27
C THR A 67 -6.89 -15.43 -4.10
N PRO A 68 -6.27 -16.39 -4.82
CA PRO A 68 -4.82 -16.58 -4.76
C PRO A 68 -4.04 -15.29 -5.05
N GLN A 69 -4.59 -14.45 -5.92
CA GLN A 69 -4.03 -13.15 -6.25
C GLN A 69 -4.06 -12.19 -5.06
N ASN A 70 -5.22 -12.04 -4.40
CA ASN A 70 -5.33 -11.20 -3.22
C ASN A 70 -4.46 -11.70 -2.07
N THR A 71 -4.29 -13.01 -1.90
CA THR A 71 -3.36 -13.59 -0.92
C THR A 71 -1.92 -13.17 -1.19
N ARG A 72 -1.48 -13.15 -2.46
CA ARG A 72 -0.14 -12.66 -2.84
C ARG A 72 0.02 -11.18 -2.59
N VAL A 73 -0.97 -10.36 -2.96
CA VAL A 73 -0.93 -8.91 -2.69
C VAL A 73 -0.91 -8.65 -1.18
N LYS A 74 -1.71 -9.36 -0.39
CA LYS A 74 -1.71 -9.27 1.08
C LYS A 74 -0.32 -9.56 1.65
N LYS A 75 0.34 -10.60 1.15
CA LYS A 75 1.71 -10.96 1.57
C LYS A 75 2.70 -9.84 1.24
N ALA A 76 2.68 -9.33 0.00
CA ALA A 76 3.54 -8.21 -0.41
C ALA A 76 3.29 -6.95 0.43
N MET A 77 2.02 -6.64 0.74
CA MET A 77 1.64 -5.54 1.61
C MET A 77 2.20 -5.68 3.03
N LYS A 78 2.16 -6.90 3.61
CA LYS A 78 2.77 -7.17 4.92
C LYS A 78 4.30 -7.05 4.90
N GLY A 79 4.95 -7.52 3.83
CA GLY A 79 6.38 -7.29 3.61
C GLY A 79 6.74 -5.80 3.55
N PHE A 80 5.93 -5.01 2.84
CA PHE A 80 6.11 -3.56 2.77
C PHE A 80 5.91 -2.89 4.13
N ALA A 81 4.90 -3.30 4.89
CA ALA A 81 4.68 -2.82 6.26
C ALA A 81 5.89 -3.08 7.17
N LYS A 82 6.49 -4.27 7.06
CA LYS A 82 7.71 -4.62 7.80
C LYS A 82 8.87 -3.71 7.40
N LEU A 83 9.13 -3.50 6.10
CA LEU A 83 10.17 -2.58 5.64
C LEU A 83 9.96 -1.15 6.16
N MET A 84 8.72 -0.66 6.10
CA MET A 84 8.38 0.67 6.61
C MET A 84 8.57 0.81 8.13
N SER A 85 8.57 -0.28 8.90
CA SER A 85 8.87 -0.24 10.33
C SER A 85 10.33 0.14 10.63
N PHE A 86 11.23 -0.06 9.66
CA PHE A 86 12.62 0.40 9.73
C PHE A 86 12.81 1.86 9.29
N SER A 87 11.76 2.54 8.82
CA SER A 87 11.84 3.97 8.47
C SER A 87 11.72 4.83 9.73
N ASN A 88 12.81 4.95 10.47
CA ASN A 88 12.97 5.78 11.65
C ASN A 88 14.36 6.45 11.68
N ASN A 89 14.61 7.32 12.66
CA ASN A 89 15.82 8.17 12.71
C ASN A 89 17.02 7.51 13.42
N ARG A 90 17.03 6.18 13.58
CA ARG A 90 18.15 5.48 14.24
C ARG A 90 19.21 5.08 13.22
N SER A 91 20.45 4.98 13.69
CA SER A 91 21.52 4.31 12.94
C SER A 91 21.37 2.79 13.08
N TYR A 92 21.62 2.07 12.00
CA TYR A 92 21.57 0.62 11.94
C TYR A 92 22.98 0.05 12.00
N MET A 93 23.17 -1.06 12.71
CA MET A 93 24.40 -1.83 12.67
C MET A 93 24.47 -2.65 11.38
N ASP A 94 25.67 -2.99 10.90
CA ASP A 94 25.87 -3.81 9.69
C ASP A 94 25.01 -5.09 9.69
N SER A 95 24.93 -5.79 10.81
CA SER A 95 24.08 -6.98 10.95
C SER A 95 22.58 -6.69 10.80
N GLU A 96 22.12 -5.52 11.25
CA GLU A 96 20.73 -5.10 11.08
C GLU A 96 20.46 -4.68 9.64
N ILE A 97 21.46 -4.13 8.93
CA ILE A 97 21.38 -3.82 7.51
C ILE A 97 21.28 -5.12 6.70
N ASP A 98 22.06 -6.14 7.03
CA ASP A 98 21.97 -7.48 6.41
C ASP A 98 20.55 -8.08 6.58
N ASP A 99 19.98 -7.99 7.79
CA ASP A 99 18.60 -8.43 8.04
C ASP A 99 17.58 -7.67 7.18
N ILE A 100 17.76 -6.35 7.04
CA ILE A 100 16.90 -5.51 6.20
C ILE A 100 17.04 -5.87 4.72
N GLU A 101 18.24 -6.18 4.24
CA GLU A 101 18.47 -6.65 2.88
C GLU A 101 17.72 -7.95 2.60
N ILE A 102 17.73 -8.89 3.56
CA ILE A 102 16.95 -10.14 3.45
C ILE A 102 15.45 -9.82 3.31
N PHE A 103 14.90 -8.99 4.21
CA PHE A 103 13.50 -8.58 4.13
C PHE A 103 13.16 -7.84 2.83
N LEU A 104 14.08 -7.02 2.31
CA LEU A 104 13.90 -6.31 1.05
C LEU A 104 13.82 -7.29 -0.12
N LYS A 105 14.74 -8.27 -0.19
CA LYS A 105 14.76 -9.32 -1.21
C LYS A 105 13.46 -10.14 -1.18
N GLU A 106 12.99 -10.51 0.01
CA GLU A 106 11.71 -11.22 0.18
C GLU A 106 10.53 -10.39 -0.31
N PHE A 107 10.44 -9.12 0.08
CA PHE A 107 9.41 -8.21 -0.39
C PHE A 107 9.40 -8.07 -1.92
N LEU A 108 10.57 -7.91 -2.55
CA LEU A 108 10.67 -7.80 -4.01
C LEU A 108 10.23 -9.09 -4.71
N ASN A 109 10.50 -10.25 -4.14
CA ASN A 109 10.01 -11.52 -4.66
C ASN A 109 8.48 -11.63 -4.53
N ASP A 110 7.91 -11.23 -3.40
CA ASP A 110 6.46 -11.20 -3.21
C ASP A 110 5.78 -10.21 -4.17
N MET A 111 6.40 -9.05 -4.42
CA MET A 111 5.93 -8.08 -5.41
C MET A 111 5.93 -8.64 -6.83
N LYS A 112 6.96 -9.40 -7.24
CA LYS A 112 6.98 -10.08 -8.56
C LYS A 112 5.85 -11.08 -8.71
N LEU A 113 5.51 -11.81 -7.64
CA LEU A 113 4.42 -12.78 -7.64
C LEU A 113 3.05 -12.11 -7.64
N ALA A 114 2.91 -11.00 -6.91
CA ALA A 114 1.70 -10.22 -6.83
C ALA A 114 1.45 -9.39 -8.10
N PHE A 115 2.48 -8.86 -8.75
CA PHE A 115 2.34 -7.93 -9.86
C PHE A 115 3.27 -8.28 -11.03
N PRO A 116 3.14 -9.47 -11.65
CA PRO A 116 4.12 -9.99 -12.61
C PRO A 116 4.21 -9.21 -13.93
N LYS A 117 3.25 -8.34 -14.21
CA LYS A 117 3.15 -7.57 -15.46
C LYS A 117 3.22 -6.05 -15.25
N GLU A 118 3.34 -5.60 -14.01
CA GLU A 118 3.35 -4.17 -13.70
C GLU A 118 4.75 -3.58 -13.86
N ALA A 119 4.80 -2.32 -14.28
CA ALA A 119 6.05 -1.57 -14.31
C ALA A 119 6.40 -1.06 -12.91
N ILE A 120 7.69 -0.96 -12.63
CA ILE A 120 8.20 -0.44 -11.35
C ILE A 120 8.21 1.08 -11.39
N THR A 121 7.69 1.72 -10.34
CA THR A 121 7.79 3.18 -10.19
C THR A 121 9.21 3.59 -9.79
N PRO A 122 9.67 4.80 -10.12
CA PRO A 122 11.00 5.26 -9.70
C PRO A 122 11.26 5.15 -8.19
N MET A 123 10.25 5.41 -7.36
CA MET A 123 10.35 5.28 -5.90
C MET A 123 10.52 3.83 -5.45
N LEU A 124 9.80 2.89 -6.08
CA LEU A 124 9.96 1.47 -5.79
C LEU A 124 11.32 0.95 -6.28
N HIS A 125 11.86 1.50 -7.38
CA HIS A 125 13.21 1.19 -7.84
C HIS A 125 14.27 1.68 -6.83
N LEU A 126 14.16 2.92 -6.34
CA LEU A 126 15.05 3.45 -5.31
C LEU A 126 15.03 2.58 -4.05
N LEU A 127 13.83 2.23 -3.56
CA LEU A 127 13.70 1.32 -2.42
C LEU A 127 14.31 -0.06 -2.69
N GLY A 128 14.06 -0.63 -3.87
CA GLY A 128 14.45 -2.00 -4.19
C GLY A 128 15.95 -2.20 -4.47
N PHE A 129 16.63 -1.18 -4.98
CA PHE A 129 17.98 -1.33 -5.51
C PHE A 129 19.02 -0.41 -4.86
N HIS A 130 18.59 0.64 -4.17
CA HIS A 130 19.51 1.64 -3.61
C HIS A 130 19.39 1.78 -2.09
N LEU A 131 18.38 1.17 -1.46
CA LEU A 131 18.18 1.31 -0.01
C LEU A 131 19.44 0.93 0.79
N ILE A 132 20.01 -0.24 0.51
CA ILE A 132 21.14 -0.78 1.27
C ILE A 132 22.41 0.05 1.05
N ASP A 133 22.66 0.53 -0.17
CA ASP A 133 23.82 1.37 -0.48
C ASP A 133 23.83 2.71 0.28
N TYR A 134 22.64 3.17 0.72
CA TYR A 134 22.46 4.43 1.44
C TYR A 134 22.17 4.28 2.94
N MET A 135 22.10 3.05 3.48
CA MET A 135 21.91 2.78 4.91
C MET A 135 23.25 2.67 5.63
#